data_AF-R7U151-F1
#
_entry.id   AF-R7U151-F1
#
_cell.length_a   1.000
_cell.length_b   1.000
_cell.length_c   1.000
_cell.angle_alpha   90.00
_cell.angle_beta   90.00
_cell.angle_gamma   90.00
#
_symmetry.space_group_name_H-M   'P 1'
#
loop_
_entity.id
_entity.type
_entity.pdbx_description
1 polymer ?
#
loop_
_entity_poly.entity_id
_entity_poly.type
_entity_poly.pdbx_seq_one_letter_code
_entity_poly.pdbx_strand_id
1 'polypeptide(L)'
;MFHAVPALGDPHTREAYAIQSLQKSIEADPTSGQSWYFLGRCFSKIGKVHDAFVSYRHSIDKSEASADTWCSIGVLYQQQSQPMDALQAYICAVQLDKTHIAAWTDLAILYESCNQPKDALACYMKAAKTNIKASMNTQLMSRIKTLQHQLATIPPQYFQTKPNIPNLTHLLASVFVSRQYIHTDAWVSSLSRNKPLPSIEEAWSLPIPAELTSRQ
;
A
#
# COMPACT_ATOMS: atom_id res chain seq x y z
N MET A 1 -22.97 -10.62 8.48
CA MET A 1 -23.08 -10.21 9.90
C MET A 1 -21.75 -10.47 10.57
N PHE A 2 -21.02 -9.43 10.95
CA PHE A 2 -19.81 -9.59 11.76
C PHE A 2 -20.27 -9.93 13.18
N HIS A 3 -19.88 -11.11 13.68
CA HIS A 3 -20.13 -11.50 15.06
C HIS A 3 -19.25 -10.65 15.98
N ALA A 4 -19.75 -9.49 16.42
CA ALA A 4 -19.19 -8.82 17.58
C ALA A 4 -19.47 -9.74 18.77
N VAL A 5 -18.44 -10.44 19.27
CA VAL A 5 -18.53 -11.23 20.49
C VAL A 5 -18.96 -10.28 21.61
N PRO A 6 -20.20 -10.39 22.15
CA PRO A 6 -20.74 -9.43 23.11
C PRO A 6 -19.95 -9.40 24.43
N ALA A 7 -19.18 -10.46 24.71
CA ALA A 7 -18.35 -10.60 25.90
C ALA A 7 -17.25 -9.54 26.04
N LEU A 8 -16.96 -8.78 24.99
CA LEU A 8 -15.90 -7.77 24.99
C LEU A 8 -16.43 -6.32 25.10
N GLY A 9 -17.76 -6.10 25.17
CA GLY A 9 -18.36 -4.77 25.28
C GLY A 9 -18.51 -4.01 23.94
N ASP A 10 -18.94 -2.74 24.03
CA ASP A 10 -19.16 -1.86 22.87
C ASP A 10 -17.91 -1.73 21.98
N PRO A 11 -18.05 -1.53 20.65
CA PRO A 11 -16.90 -1.35 19.75
C PRO A 11 -15.93 -0.25 20.21
N HIS A 12 -16.45 0.90 20.65
CA HIS A 12 -15.62 2.03 21.08
C HIS A 12 -14.89 1.78 22.39
N THR A 13 -15.52 1.05 23.33
CA THR A 13 -14.85 0.70 24.59
C THR A 13 -13.75 -0.32 24.36
N ARG A 14 -13.93 -1.26 23.41
CA ARG A 14 -12.89 -2.20 22.98
C ARG A 14 -11.71 -1.51 22.30
N GLU A 15 -11.99 -0.56 21.41
CA GLU A 15 -10.97 0.23 20.72
C GLU A 15 -10.13 1.06 21.71
N ALA A 16 -10.78 1.72 22.66
CA ALA A 16 -10.09 2.47 23.72
C ALA A 16 -9.24 1.55 24.63
N TYR A 17 -9.79 0.40 25.04
CA TYR A 17 -9.07 -0.57 25.86
C TYR A 17 -7.87 -1.19 25.13
N ALA A 18 -8.01 -1.46 23.82
CA ALA A 18 -6.93 -1.95 22.98
C ALA A 18 -5.79 -0.93 22.90
N ILE A 19 -6.10 0.35 22.67
CA ILE A 19 -5.09 1.42 22.66
C ILE A 19 -4.35 1.50 24.00
N GLN A 20 -5.08 1.49 25.12
CA GLN A 20 -4.47 1.56 26.44
C GLN A 20 -3.54 0.36 26.71
N SER A 21 -3.97 -0.84 26.29
CA SER A 21 -3.18 -2.05 26.44
C SER A 21 -1.91 -2.03 25.58
N LEU A 22 -2.01 -1.51 24.35
CA LEU A 22 -0.89 -1.36 23.44
C LEU A 22 0.11 -0.29 23.90
N GLN A 23 -0.37 0.81 24.49
CA GLN A 23 0.50 1.81 25.12
C GLN A 23 1.31 1.21 26.26
N LYS A 24 0.68 0.44 27.15
CA LYS A 24 1.40 -0.31 28.20
C LYS A 24 2.40 -1.31 27.63
N SER A 25 2.07 -1.96 26.51
CA SER A 25 2.99 -2.86 25.83
C SER A 25 4.23 -2.12 25.29
N ILE A 26 4.05 -0.90 24.77
CA ILE A 26 5.16 -0.06 24.29
C ILE A 26 6.00 0.46 25.45
N GLU A 27 5.38 0.78 26.59
CA GLU A 27 6.10 1.16 27.82
C GLU A 27 6.93 -0.01 28.35
N ALA A 28 6.41 -1.23 28.28
CA ALA A 28 7.12 -2.44 28.71
C ALA A 28 8.24 -2.85 27.75
N ASP A 29 8.01 -2.72 26.43
CA ASP A 29 9.01 -2.97 25.39
C ASP A 29 8.96 -1.89 24.30
N PRO A 30 9.81 -0.84 24.41
CA PRO A 30 9.89 0.23 23.43
C PRO A 30 10.47 -0.18 22.08
N THR A 31 11.04 -1.38 21.97
CA THR A 31 11.68 -1.90 20.76
C THR A 31 10.75 -2.77 19.92
N SER A 32 9.58 -3.15 20.46
CA SER A 32 8.59 -3.93 19.73
C SER A 32 7.93 -3.12 18.60
N GLY A 33 8.39 -3.34 17.36
CA GLY A 33 7.74 -2.79 16.16
C GLY A 33 6.28 -3.28 16.01
N GLN A 34 5.99 -4.50 16.46
CA GLN A 34 4.67 -5.11 16.36
C GLN A 34 3.61 -4.39 17.22
N SER A 35 4.00 -3.91 18.41
CA SER A 35 3.09 -3.15 19.28
C SER A 35 2.69 -1.81 18.64
N TRP A 36 3.65 -1.14 17.97
CA TRP A 36 3.40 0.06 17.18
C TRP A 36 2.51 -0.21 15.95
N TYR A 37 2.71 -1.34 15.27
CA TYR A 37 1.85 -1.75 14.15
C TYR A 37 0.39 -1.93 14.59
N PHE A 38 0.15 -2.67 15.67
CA PHE A 38 -1.20 -2.86 16.18
C PHE A 38 -1.84 -1.56 16.67
N LEU A 39 -1.04 -0.66 17.26
CA LEU A 39 -1.51 0.66 17.66
C LEU A 39 -1.97 1.48 16.45
N GLY A 40 -1.19 1.45 15.36
CA GLY A 40 -1.57 2.09 14.10
C GLY A 40 -2.87 1.53 13.51
N ARG A 41 -3.09 0.21 13.61
CA ARG A 41 -4.35 -0.41 13.18
C ARG A 41 -5.55 0.04 13.99
N CYS A 42 -5.39 0.18 15.31
CA CYS A 42 -6.43 0.73 16.17
C CYS A 42 -6.77 2.17 15.78
N PHE A 43 -5.77 3.03 15.57
CA PHE A 43 -6.01 4.41 15.14
C PHE A 43 -6.66 4.52 13.76
N SER A 44 -6.21 3.70 12.80
CA SER A 44 -6.83 3.62 11.47
C SER A 44 -8.31 3.23 11.57
N LYS A 45 -8.66 2.27 12.44
CA LYS A 45 -10.04 1.84 12.63
C LYS A 45 -10.95 2.94 13.20
N ILE A 46 -10.42 3.76 14.10
CA ILE A 46 -11.12 4.89 14.72
C ILE A 46 -11.20 6.10 13.76
N GLY A 47 -10.46 6.08 12.64
CA GLY A 47 -10.39 7.18 11.68
C GLY A 47 -9.37 8.26 12.04
N LYS A 48 -8.50 8.01 13.02
CA LYS A 48 -7.37 8.89 13.36
C LYS A 48 -6.19 8.61 12.43
N VAL A 49 -6.32 9.07 11.19
CA VAL A 49 -5.37 8.80 10.10
C VAL A 49 -3.95 9.26 10.43
N HIS A 50 -3.79 10.45 11.00
CA HIS A 50 -2.47 10.99 11.33
C HIS A 50 -1.75 10.13 12.39
N ASP A 51 -2.43 9.83 13.50
CA ASP A 51 -1.88 8.99 14.58
C ASP A 51 -1.55 7.58 14.09
N ALA A 52 -2.33 7.06 13.13
CA ALA A 52 -2.07 5.77 12.48
C ALA A 52 -0.74 5.79 11.70
N PHE A 53 -0.49 6.82 10.89
CA PHE A 53 0.78 6.95 10.17
C PHE A 53 1.98 7.06 11.11
N VAL A 54 1.86 7.89 12.15
CA VAL A 54 2.94 8.05 13.15
C VAL A 54 3.26 6.69 13.80
N SER A 55 2.22 5.94 14.16
CA SER A 55 2.39 4.61 14.76
C SER A 55 3.00 3.60 13.79
N TYR A 56 2.56 3.55 12.54
CA TYR A 56 3.16 2.67 11.53
C TYR A 56 4.61 3.05 11.21
N ARG A 57 4.95 4.34 11.21
CA ARG A 57 6.32 4.80 11.01
C ARG A 57 7.22 4.36 12.17
N HIS A 58 6.76 4.52 13.41
CA HIS A 58 7.47 3.97 14.57
C HIS A 58 7.64 2.45 14.49
N SER A 59 6.67 1.71 13.96
CA SER A 59 6.80 0.27 13.72
C SER A 59 7.96 -0.06 12.78
N ILE A 60 8.10 0.68 11.68
CA ILE A 60 9.19 0.53 10.70
C ILE A 60 10.55 0.87 11.33
N ASP A 61 10.61 1.96 12.11
CA ASP A 61 11.85 2.43 12.74
C ASP A 61 12.39 1.47 13.80
N LYS A 62 11.49 0.80 14.54
CA LYS A 62 11.84 -0.05 15.70
C LYS A 62 12.19 -1.50 15.35
N SER A 63 12.41 -1.81 14.07
CA SER A 63 13.04 -3.06 13.60
C SER A 63 12.14 -4.27 13.31
N GLU A 64 10.91 -4.05 12.82
CA GLU A 64 10.19 -5.08 12.04
C GLU A 64 9.47 -4.42 10.87
N ALA A 65 10.21 -4.01 9.83
CA ALA A 65 9.61 -3.62 8.55
C ALA A 65 8.92 -4.86 7.94
N SER A 66 7.66 -5.08 8.33
CA SER A 66 6.84 -6.19 7.86
C SER A 66 6.06 -5.79 6.62
N ALA A 67 5.84 -6.75 5.72
CA ALA A 67 4.98 -6.54 4.55
C ALA A 67 3.57 -6.09 4.97
N ASP A 68 3.07 -6.57 6.10
CA ASP A 68 1.78 -6.18 6.68
C ASP A 68 1.70 -4.69 7.04
N THR A 69 2.77 -4.11 7.59
CA THR A 69 2.83 -2.68 7.95
C THR A 69 2.77 -1.82 6.69
N TRP A 70 3.57 -2.15 5.67
CA TRP A 70 3.55 -1.47 4.38
C TRP A 70 2.21 -1.60 3.65
N CYS A 71 1.59 -2.78 3.72
CA CYS A 71 0.25 -3.00 3.19
C CYS A 71 -0.77 -2.09 3.89
N SER A 72 -0.70 -1.99 5.21
CA SER A 72 -1.59 -1.16 6.02
C SER A 72 -1.42 0.34 5.75
N ILE A 73 -0.19 0.79 5.51
CA ILE A 73 0.12 2.17 5.06
C ILE A 73 -0.52 2.42 3.68
N GLY A 74 -0.39 1.46 2.75
CA GLY A 74 -0.99 1.56 1.42
C GLY A 74 -2.52 1.72 1.46
N VAL A 75 -3.19 0.93 2.30
CA VAL A 75 -4.64 1.05 2.52
C VAL A 75 -5.00 2.44 3.06
N LEU A 76 -4.21 2.97 3.98
CA LEU A 76 -4.45 4.29 4.57
C LEU A 76 -4.30 5.43 3.54
N TYR A 77 -3.32 5.33 2.63
CA TYR A 77 -3.19 6.26 1.50
C TYR A 77 -4.34 6.16 0.50
N GLN A 78 -4.80 4.93 0.23
CA GLN A 78 -5.95 4.72 -0.65
C GLN A 78 -7.23 5.33 -0.07
N GLN A 79 -7.44 5.23 1.24
CA GLN A 79 -8.55 5.90 1.95
C GLN A 79 -8.48 7.43 1.84
N GLN A 80 -7.27 8.00 1.72
CA GLN A 80 -7.06 9.43 1.52
C GLN A 80 -7.08 9.85 0.04
N SER A 81 -7.44 8.95 -0.87
CA SER A 81 -7.41 9.20 -2.32
C SER A 81 -6.02 9.60 -2.84
N GLN A 82 -4.95 9.02 -2.28
CA GLN A 82 -3.56 9.21 -2.71
C GLN A 82 -3.02 7.92 -3.36
N PRO A 83 -3.36 7.66 -4.64
CA PRO A 83 -3.08 6.35 -5.26
C PRO A 83 -1.60 6.13 -5.60
N MET A 84 -0.81 7.19 -5.83
CA MET A 84 0.63 7.07 -6.05
C MET A 84 1.38 6.64 -4.79
N ASP A 85 1.06 7.24 -3.65
CA ASP A 85 1.66 6.89 -2.36
C ASP A 85 1.22 5.48 -1.91
N ALA A 86 -0.05 5.14 -2.16
CA ALA A 86 -0.55 3.79 -1.95
C ALA A 86 0.21 2.75 -2.80
N LEU A 87 0.44 3.04 -4.09
CA LEU A 87 1.19 2.16 -4.98
C LEU A 87 2.59 1.91 -4.44
N GLN A 88 3.28 2.96 -4.01
CA GLN A 88 4.63 2.85 -3.48
C GLN A 88 4.70 2.01 -2.21
N ALA A 89 3.74 2.19 -1.30
CA ALA A 89 3.64 1.41 -0.06
C ALA A 89 3.37 -0.07 -0.35
N TYR A 90 2.45 -0.40 -1.27
CA TYR A 90 2.20 -1.78 -1.64
C TYR A 90 3.39 -2.43 -2.35
N ILE A 91 4.14 -1.69 -3.15
CA ILE A 91 5.38 -2.18 -3.78
C ILE A 91 6.41 -2.54 -2.72
N CYS A 92 6.58 -1.70 -1.70
CA CYS A 92 7.47 -2.01 -0.57
C CYS A 92 7.02 -3.31 0.13
N ALA A 93 5.71 -3.50 0.33
CA ALA A 93 5.16 -4.72 0.93
C ALA A 93 5.51 -5.99 0.12
N VAL A 94 5.28 -5.99 -1.20
CA VAL A 94 5.57 -7.16 -2.05
C VAL A 94 7.08 -7.37 -2.30
N GLN A 95 7.89 -6.32 -2.18
CA GLN A 95 9.34 -6.43 -2.25
C GLN A 95 9.90 -7.11 -0.98
N LEU A 96 9.34 -6.79 0.19
CA LEU A 96 9.69 -7.44 1.46
C LEU A 96 9.22 -8.89 1.51
N ASP A 97 7.98 -9.16 1.13
CA ASP A 97 7.44 -10.52 1.01
C ASP A 97 6.71 -10.72 -0.32
N LYS A 98 7.41 -11.39 -1.25
CA LYS A 98 6.89 -11.73 -2.58
C LYS A 98 5.71 -12.69 -2.53
N THR A 99 5.52 -13.40 -1.41
CA THR A 99 4.44 -14.36 -1.21
C THR A 99 3.23 -13.76 -0.49
N HIS A 100 3.31 -12.50 -0.07
CA HIS A 100 2.26 -11.83 0.68
C HIS A 100 1.01 -11.58 -0.19
N ILE A 101 0.01 -12.44 -0.02
CA ILE A 101 -1.21 -12.44 -0.83
C ILE A 101 -1.99 -11.13 -0.67
N ALA A 102 -2.09 -10.62 0.57
CA ALA A 102 -2.86 -9.41 0.87
C ALA A 102 -2.33 -8.18 0.12
N ALA A 103 -1.01 -7.92 0.15
CA ALA A 103 -0.45 -6.81 -0.63
C ALA A 103 -0.63 -6.97 -2.13
N TRP A 104 -0.52 -8.20 -2.67
CA TRP A 104 -0.80 -8.43 -4.09
C TRP A 104 -2.27 -8.18 -4.46
N THR A 105 -3.20 -8.54 -3.58
CA THR A 105 -4.62 -8.28 -3.80
C THR A 105 -4.96 -6.80 -3.66
N ASP A 106 -4.38 -6.11 -2.68
CA ASP A 106 -4.65 -4.69 -2.43
C ASP A 106 -4.04 -3.81 -3.54
N LEU A 107 -2.85 -4.17 -4.04
CA LEU A 107 -2.24 -3.54 -5.20
C LEU A 107 -3.08 -3.74 -6.47
N ALA A 108 -3.69 -4.92 -6.65
CA ALA A 108 -4.61 -5.15 -7.75
C ALA A 108 -5.88 -4.28 -7.62
N ILE A 109 -6.49 -4.20 -6.42
CA ILE A 109 -7.65 -3.35 -6.14
C ILE A 109 -7.33 -1.87 -6.41
N LEU A 110 -6.12 -1.41 -6.06
CA LEU A 110 -5.66 -0.07 -6.38
C LEU A 110 -5.67 0.19 -7.90
N TYR A 111 -5.10 -0.71 -8.71
CA TYR A 111 -5.13 -0.59 -10.17
C TYR A 111 -6.56 -0.65 -10.73
N GLU A 112 -7.45 -1.45 -10.15
CA GLU A 112 -8.88 -1.45 -10.52
C GLU A 112 -9.53 -0.09 -10.25
N SER A 113 -9.25 0.51 -9.09
CA SER A 113 -9.76 1.83 -8.72
C SER A 113 -9.24 2.95 -9.63
N CYS A 114 -8.06 2.75 -10.22
CA CYS A 114 -7.46 3.65 -11.21
C CYS A 114 -7.84 3.30 -12.66
N ASN A 115 -8.82 2.41 -12.86
CA ASN A 115 -9.33 2.00 -14.16
C ASN A 115 -8.26 1.34 -15.07
N GLN A 116 -7.32 0.60 -14.48
CA GLN A 116 -6.25 -0.16 -15.16
C GLN A 116 -6.42 -1.68 -14.95
N PRO A 117 -7.44 -2.31 -15.57
CA PRO A 117 -7.76 -3.72 -15.35
C PRO A 117 -6.68 -4.69 -15.85
N LYS A 118 -5.84 -4.28 -16.80
CA LYS A 118 -4.73 -5.10 -17.32
C LYS A 118 -3.66 -5.33 -16.26
N ASP A 119 -3.20 -4.24 -15.63
CA ASP A 119 -2.20 -4.30 -14.57
C ASP A 119 -2.79 -5.00 -13.34
N ALA A 120 -4.05 -4.71 -12.98
CA ALA A 120 -4.75 -5.41 -11.91
C ALA A 120 -4.80 -6.93 -12.11
N LEU A 121 -5.10 -7.39 -13.34
CA LEU A 121 -5.11 -8.81 -13.67
C LEU A 121 -3.73 -9.46 -13.45
N ALA A 122 -2.65 -8.79 -13.88
CA ALA A 122 -1.29 -9.30 -13.68
C ALA A 122 -0.98 -9.48 -12.18
N CYS A 123 -1.42 -8.54 -11.34
CA CYS A 123 -1.26 -8.58 -9.89
C CYS A 123 -2.06 -9.71 -9.24
N TYR A 124 -3.34 -9.86 -9.61
CA TYR A 124 -4.16 -10.97 -9.14
C TYR A 124 -3.62 -12.33 -9.58
N MET A 125 -3.08 -12.44 -10.79
CA MET A 125 -2.42 -13.67 -11.24
C MET A 125 -1.18 -14.00 -10.40
N LYS A 126 -0.39 -12.99 -10.00
CA LYS A 126 0.74 -13.20 -9.07
C LYS A 126 0.24 -13.66 -7.70
N ALA A 127 -0.79 -13.03 -7.15
CA ALA A 127 -1.44 -13.46 -5.90
C ALA A 127 -1.97 -14.91 -5.96
N ALA A 128 -2.55 -15.30 -7.10
CA ALA A 128 -3.08 -16.65 -7.28
C ALA A 128 -1.97 -17.70 -7.40
N LYS A 129 -0.84 -17.36 -8.06
CA LYS A 129 0.31 -18.26 -8.22
C LYS A 129 0.99 -18.58 -6.89
N THR A 130 1.12 -17.62 -5.99
CA THR A 130 1.70 -17.87 -4.65
C THR A 130 0.81 -18.80 -3.83
N ASN A 131 -0.52 -18.74 -4.05
CA ASN A 131 -1.52 -19.51 -3.32
C ASN A 131 -1.75 -20.97 -3.82
N ILE A 132 -0.97 -21.46 -4.79
CA ILE A 132 -1.11 -22.86 -5.29
C ILE A 132 -0.88 -23.90 -4.16
N LYS A 133 -0.31 -23.49 -3.02
CA LYS A 133 -0.06 -24.37 -1.86
C LYS A 133 -1.13 -24.35 -0.75
N ALA A 134 -2.11 -23.43 -0.76
CA ALA A 134 -3.03 -23.25 0.37
C ALA A 134 -4.46 -22.84 -0.05
N SER A 135 -5.24 -23.77 -0.61
CA SER A 135 -6.70 -23.70 -0.64
C SER A 135 -7.33 -22.46 -1.32
N MET A 136 -7.73 -22.64 -2.59
CA MET A 136 -8.83 -21.99 -3.30
C MET A 136 -9.42 -20.70 -2.67
N ASN A 137 -8.77 -19.55 -2.91
CA ASN A 137 -9.47 -18.27 -2.84
C ASN A 137 -10.39 -18.14 -4.08
N THR A 138 -11.59 -18.70 -3.98
CA THR A 138 -12.60 -18.71 -5.05
C THR A 138 -13.00 -17.31 -5.51
N GLN A 139 -12.94 -16.33 -4.61
CA GLN A 139 -13.20 -14.92 -4.89
C GLN A 139 -12.10 -14.27 -5.75
N LEU A 140 -10.84 -14.58 -5.47
CA LEU A 140 -9.72 -14.12 -6.30
C LEU A 140 -9.84 -14.70 -7.72
N MET A 141 -10.12 -16.00 -7.83
CA MET A 141 -10.27 -16.67 -9.13
C MET A 141 -11.48 -16.18 -9.92
N SER A 142 -12.61 -15.89 -9.26
CA SER A 142 -13.77 -15.30 -9.92
C SER A 142 -13.49 -13.87 -10.40
N ARG A 143 -12.73 -13.07 -9.63
CA ARG A 143 -12.30 -11.74 -10.07
C ARG A 143 -11.35 -11.79 -11.26
N ILE A 144 -10.39 -12.70 -11.27
CA ILE A 144 -9.49 -12.95 -12.41
C ILE A 144 -10.31 -13.29 -13.67
N LYS A 145 -11.28 -14.21 -13.55
CA LYS A 145 -12.13 -14.63 -14.68
C LYS A 145 -12.99 -13.48 -15.22
N THR A 146 -13.58 -12.68 -14.33
CA THR A 146 -14.37 -11.51 -14.74
C THR A 146 -13.52 -10.45 -15.43
N LEU A 147 -12.33 -10.16 -14.91
CA LEU A 147 -11.38 -9.24 -15.54
C LEU A 147 -10.91 -9.74 -16.92
N GLN A 148 -10.61 -11.04 -17.05
CA GLN A 148 -10.24 -11.64 -18.35
C GLN A 148 -11.37 -11.51 -19.37
N HIS A 149 -12.61 -11.77 -18.97
CA HIS A 149 -13.77 -11.59 -19.84
C HIS A 149 -13.96 -10.13 -20.23
N GLN A 150 -13.86 -9.19 -19.27
CA GLN A 150 -13.94 -7.76 -19.53
C GLN A 150 -12.89 -7.31 -20.55
N LEU A 151 -11.64 -7.77 -20.41
CA LEU A 151 -10.56 -7.47 -21.35
C LEU A 151 -10.76 -8.11 -22.72
N ALA A 152 -11.36 -9.31 -22.80
CA ALA A 152 -11.66 -9.99 -24.06
C ALA A 152 -12.81 -9.34 -24.84
N THR A 153 -13.75 -8.68 -24.15
CA THR A 153 -14.87 -7.97 -24.78
C THR A 153 -14.52 -6.57 -25.31
N ILE A 154 -13.33 -6.05 -25.00
CA ILE A 154 -12.88 -4.74 -25.48
C ILE A 154 -12.31 -4.91 -26.90
N PRO A 155 -12.83 -4.22 -27.93
CA PRO A 155 -12.26 -4.25 -29.27
C PRO A 155 -10.80 -3.78 -29.25
N PRO A 156 -9.89 -4.34 -30.07
CA PRO A 156 -8.46 -4.04 -30.06
C PRO A 156 -8.09 -2.58 -30.34
N GLN A 157 -9.06 -1.72 -30.67
CA GLN A 157 -8.89 -0.30 -30.96
C GLN A 157 -8.75 0.60 -29.72
N TYR A 158 -9.08 0.11 -28.52
CA TYR A 158 -8.92 0.86 -27.26
C TYR A 158 -7.63 0.51 -26.50
N PHE A 159 -6.75 -0.30 -27.10
CA PHE A 159 -5.40 -0.43 -26.61
C PHE A 159 -4.65 0.85 -26.93
N GLN A 160 -4.75 1.83 -26.02
CA GLN A 160 -3.95 3.03 -26.06
C GLN A 160 -2.51 2.63 -26.34
N THR A 161 -2.05 3.10 -27.48
CA THR A 161 -0.67 3.04 -27.93
C THR A 161 0.22 3.50 -26.79
N LYS A 162 1.25 2.70 -26.47
CA LYS A 162 2.36 3.16 -25.63
C LYS A 162 2.71 4.58 -26.09
N PRO A 163 2.63 5.62 -25.25
CA PRO A 163 3.31 6.85 -25.59
C PRO A 163 4.78 6.48 -25.73
N ASN A 164 5.30 6.66 -26.94
CA ASN A 164 6.71 6.52 -27.23
C ASN A 164 7.43 7.60 -26.40
N ILE A 165 7.88 7.24 -25.20
CA ILE A 165 8.77 8.08 -24.40
C ILE A 165 10.17 7.75 -24.92
N PRO A 166 10.84 8.63 -25.67
CA PRO A 166 12.25 8.42 -25.99
C PRO A 166 13.04 8.40 -24.68
N ASN A 167 13.89 7.39 -24.52
CA ASN A 167 14.84 7.16 -23.43
C ASN A 167 15.17 8.41 -22.60
N LEU A 168 14.61 8.52 -21.39
CA LEU A 168 14.97 9.57 -20.43
C LEU A 168 16.12 9.09 -19.51
N THR A 169 17.24 8.66 -20.11
CA THR A 169 18.48 8.34 -19.37
C THR A 169 19.34 9.57 -19.08
N HIS A 170 18.83 10.80 -19.23
CA HIS A 170 19.64 12.02 -19.10
C HIS A 170 19.07 13.13 -18.19
N LEU A 171 18.34 12.79 -17.13
CA LEU A 171 18.00 13.80 -16.10
C LEU A 171 18.13 13.32 -14.65
N LEU A 172 19.16 12.51 -14.35
CA LEU A 172 19.58 12.17 -12.99
C LEU A 172 21.05 12.52 -12.77
N ALA A 173 21.43 13.79 -12.97
CA ALA A 173 22.80 14.23 -12.74
C ALA A 173 22.97 15.64 -12.13
N SER A 174 21.92 16.33 -11.67
CA SER A 174 22.11 17.73 -11.20
C SER A 174 21.37 18.15 -9.95
N VAL A 175 21.04 17.25 -9.02
CA VAL A 175 20.63 17.68 -7.66
C VAL A 175 21.33 16.82 -6.60
N PHE A 176 22.65 16.96 -6.56
CA PHE A 176 23.40 16.82 -5.30
C PHE A 176 23.78 18.24 -4.88
N VAL A 177 23.76 18.49 -3.56
CA VAL A 177 24.10 19.73 -2.84
C VAL A 177 22.88 20.55 -2.41
N SER A 178 22.29 20.23 -1.25
CA SER A 178 22.45 21.03 -0.02
C SER A 178 21.42 20.68 1.05
N ARG A 179 21.97 20.37 2.22
CA ARG A 179 21.30 20.25 3.52
C ARG A 179 20.93 21.66 4.01
N GLN A 180 19.66 22.05 4.09
CA GLN A 180 19.20 23.09 5.03
C GLN A 180 17.66 23.07 5.17
N TYR A 181 17.21 23.34 6.38
CA TYR A 181 15.84 23.49 6.85
C TYR A 181 14.95 24.47 6.05
N ILE A 182 13.63 24.20 6.11
CA ILE A 182 12.47 25.11 5.94
C ILE A 182 11.91 25.32 4.52
N HIS A 183 10.60 25.01 4.42
CA HIS A 183 9.59 25.47 3.45
C HIS A 183 10.04 25.78 2.02
N THR A 184 9.70 24.87 1.09
CA THR A 184 9.09 25.26 -0.18
C THR A 184 8.14 24.17 -0.66
N ASP A 185 6.84 24.49 -0.62
CA ASP A 185 5.87 24.02 -1.59
C ASP A 185 6.44 24.20 -3.00
N ALA A 186 6.80 23.11 -3.67
CA ALA A 186 6.79 22.97 -5.13
C ALA A 186 7.45 21.63 -5.47
N TRP A 187 6.71 20.52 -5.42
CA TRP A 187 6.87 19.38 -6.35
C TRP A 187 5.77 18.30 -6.23
N VAL A 188 4.66 18.55 -5.50
CA VAL A 188 3.61 17.51 -5.26
C VAL A 188 2.18 17.98 -5.60
N SER A 189 1.98 18.97 -6.47
CA SER A 189 0.60 19.45 -6.78
C SER A 189 0.21 19.55 -8.26
N SER A 190 1.07 19.18 -9.22
CA SER A 190 0.72 19.34 -10.65
C SER A 190 0.71 18.06 -11.50
N LEU A 191 0.88 16.88 -10.91
CA LEU A 191 0.57 15.62 -11.60
C LEU A 191 -0.93 15.34 -11.47
N SER A 192 -1.70 16.08 -12.28
CA SER A 192 -3.02 15.75 -12.83
C SER A 192 -3.71 14.52 -12.22
N ARG A 193 -4.90 14.75 -11.64
CA ARG A 193 -5.91 13.74 -11.27
C ARG A 193 -6.31 12.77 -12.40
N ASN A 194 -5.77 12.92 -13.61
CA ASN A 194 -6.08 12.13 -14.80
C ASN A 194 -4.88 11.40 -15.43
N LYS A 195 -3.71 11.35 -14.79
CA LYS A 195 -2.63 10.47 -15.29
C LYS A 195 -2.83 9.04 -14.77
N PRO A 196 -2.79 8.02 -15.64
CA PRO A 196 -2.83 6.62 -15.19
C PRO A 196 -1.62 6.33 -14.30
N LEU A 197 -1.78 5.41 -13.35
CA LEU A 197 -0.67 4.92 -12.55
C LEU A 197 0.39 4.30 -13.48
N PRO A 198 1.68 4.36 -13.11
CA PRO A 198 2.71 3.63 -13.84
C PRO A 198 2.34 2.15 -13.93
N SER A 199 2.69 1.53 -15.05
CA SER A 199 2.47 0.09 -15.24
C SER A 199 3.19 -0.70 -14.15
N ILE A 200 2.75 -1.92 -13.89
CA ILE A 200 3.40 -2.74 -12.86
C ILE A 200 4.91 -2.90 -13.13
N GLU A 201 5.35 -3.00 -14.38
CA GLU A 201 6.78 -3.14 -14.72
C GLU A 201 7.58 -1.88 -14.43
N GLU A 202 7.00 -0.70 -14.68
CA GLU A 202 7.62 0.60 -14.36
C GLU A 202 7.63 0.85 -12.86
N ALA A 203 6.54 0.52 -12.16
CA ALA A 203 6.45 0.71 -10.72
C ALA A 203 7.51 -0.14 -9.98
N TRP A 204 7.90 -1.28 -10.56
CA TRP A 204 8.95 -2.16 -10.04
C TRP A 204 10.37 -1.58 -10.18
N SER A 205 10.59 -0.66 -11.11
CA SER A 205 11.88 0.00 -11.31
C SER A 205 12.02 1.32 -10.56
N LEU A 206 10.94 1.78 -9.90
CA LEU A 206 10.98 2.97 -9.07
C LEU A 206 11.84 2.74 -7.82
N PRO A 207 12.74 3.66 -7.48
CA PRO A 207 13.50 3.57 -6.24
C PRO A 207 12.55 3.63 -5.04
N ILE A 208 12.82 2.83 -4.02
CA ILE A 208 12.11 2.95 -2.74
C ILE A 208 12.38 4.36 -2.20
N PRO A 209 11.35 5.17 -1.90
CA PRO A 209 11.55 6.52 -1.40
C PRO A 209 12.45 6.51 -0.16
N ALA A 210 13.41 7.41 -0.13
CA ALA A 210 14.27 7.61 1.03
C ALA A 210 13.45 7.94 2.29
N GLU A 211 12.29 8.59 2.14
CA GLU A 211 11.38 8.92 3.24
C GLU A 211 10.75 7.68 3.91
N LEU A 212 10.68 6.57 3.17
CA LEU A 212 10.17 5.28 3.63
C LEU A 212 11.28 4.40 4.25
N THR A 213 12.55 4.75 4.02
CA THR A 213 13.73 4.01 4.52
C THR A 213 14.61 4.85 5.45
N SER A 214 14.34 6.14 5.60
CA SER A 214 15.11 7.02 6.47
C SER A 214 14.72 6.75 7.91
N ARG A 215 15.50 5.88 8.55
CA ARG A 215 15.68 5.86 10.00
C ARG A 215 16.33 7.21 10.37
N GLN A 216 15.54 8.21 10.71
CA GLN A 216 16.04 9.45 11.32
C GLN A 216 15.73 9.44 12.80
#